data_AF-A0A524N229-F1
#
_entry.id   AF-A0A524N229-F1
#
_cell.length_a   1.000
_cell.length_b   1.000
_cell.length_c   1.000
_cell.angle_alpha   90.00
_cell.angle_beta   90.00
_cell.angle_gamma   90.00
#
_symmetry.space_group_name_H-M   'P 1'
#
loop_
_entity.id
_entity.type
_entity.pdbx_description
1 polymer ?
#
loop_
_entity_poly.entity_id
_entity_poly.type
_entity_poly.pdbx_seq_one_letter_code
_entity_poly.pdbx_strand_id
1 'polypeptide(L)'
;MHMTGGDTVRTIDEIEQPLLWIVPFAGLTLITTASLVNTVLHFLPNNSGYILMLAACGLICASVSGFITELIKGRGKYVYVSMSVALFIGAVSFLVGYGFFRSNVITGPTTAAIPAISEIISNITLTLLPGLFVGAIIGGGVGFLPEEPEYQEPEQTIEKPALSPDKIVGYEKSCRRCGAVMPFDSLYCSLCGGTLKKRRSETMKYCRYCGKRLHFLGEFCPECGKEINIVSKPKVFISD
;
A
#
# COMPACT_ATOMS: atom_id res chain seq x y z
N MET A 1 41.03 -7.79 -5.87
CA MET A 1 40.33 -6.55 -5.47
C MET A 1 39.29 -6.25 -6.52
N HIS A 2 38.01 -6.19 -6.16
CA HIS A 2 36.95 -5.70 -7.05
C HIS A 2 36.34 -4.46 -6.40
N MET A 3 36.20 -3.38 -7.16
CA MET A 3 35.33 -2.28 -6.79
C MET A 3 33.95 -2.56 -7.38
N THR A 4 32.93 -2.61 -6.54
CA THR A 4 31.52 -2.59 -6.91
C THR A 4 30.92 -1.31 -6.33
N GLY A 5 30.83 -0.27 -7.16
CA GLY A 5 30.10 0.95 -6.82
C GLY A 5 28.89 1.09 -7.74
N GLY A 6 27.85 1.78 -7.26
CA GLY A 6 26.72 2.20 -8.09
C GLY A 6 25.41 1.45 -7.89
N ASP A 7 24.92 1.38 -6.65
CA ASP A 7 23.51 1.08 -6.33
C ASP A 7 22.98 2.15 -5.34
N THR A 8 21.81 2.76 -5.50
CA THR A 8 21.03 3.03 -6.72
C THR A 8 20.41 4.43 -6.57
N VAL A 9 20.51 5.29 -7.58
CA VAL A 9 19.62 6.47 -7.65
C VAL A 9 18.27 5.95 -8.12
N ARG A 10 17.33 5.78 -7.17
CA ARG A 10 15.96 5.35 -7.49
C ARG A 10 15.33 6.35 -8.46
N THR A 11 15.11 5.90 -9.70
CA THR A 11 14.49 6.71 -10.76
C THR A 11 13.04 7.03 -10.42
N ILE A 12 12.62 8.24 -10.74
CA ILE A 12 11.30 8.81 -10.37
C ILE A 12 10.14 8.09 -11.11
N ASP A 13 10.47 7.20 -12.05
CA ASP A 13 9.53 6.51 -12.93
C ASP A 13 8.86 5.26 -12.31
N GLU A 14 9.33 4.72 -11.18
CA GLU A 14 8.69 3.60 -10.46
C GLU A 14 7.56 4.04 -9.49
N ILE A 15 6.97 5.21 -9.72
CA ILE A 15 5.97 5.81 -8.82
C ILE A 15 4.54 5.42 -9.24
N GLU A 16 4.14 4.19 -8.90
CA GLU A 16 2.76 3.69 -9.08
C GLU A 16 1.71 4.34 -8.16
N GLN A 17 2.09 5.25 -7.25
CA GLN A 17 1.19 5.90 -6.29
C GLN A 17 1.42 7.42 -6.27
N PRO A 18 0.38 8.25 -6.25
CA PRO A 18 0.53 9.71 -6.35
C PRO A 18 1.34 10.31 -5.19
N LEU A 19 2.22 11.25 -5.52
CA LEU A 19 3.09 11.97 -4.56
C LEU A 19 2.25 12.64 -3.47
N LEU A 20 2.61 12.43 -2.20
CA LEU A 20 1.71 12.76 -1.09
C LEU A 20 1.54 14.27 -0.88
N TRP A 21 2.57 15.06 -1.20
CA TRP A 21 2.53 16.53 -1.13
C TRP A 21 1.54 17.17 -2.12
N ILE A 22 1.03 16.45 -3.12
CA ILE A 22 0.00 16.95 -4.05
C ILE A 22 -1.31 17.26 -3.29
N VAL A 23 -1.63 16.54 -2.20
CA VAL A 23 -2.88 16.71 -1.45
C VAL A 23 -3.02 18.13 -0.84
N PRO A 24 -2.08 18.64 -0.02
CA PRO A 24 -2.16 20.02 0.48
C PRO A 24 -1.98 21.07 -0.64
N PHE A 25 -1.24 20.75 -1.71
CA PHE A 25 -1.10 21.64 -2.87
C PHE A 25 -2.43 21.83 -3.63
N ALA A 26 -3.21 20.76 -3.81
CA ALA A 26 -4.57 20.84 -4.35
C ALA A 26 -5.51 21.62 -3.39
N GLY A 27 -5.31 21.51 -2.08
CA GLY A 27 -5.99 22.37 -1.11
C GLY A 27 -5.67 23.87 -1.30
N LEU A 28 -4.42 24.21 -1.63
CA LEU A 28 -4.01 25.59 -1.92
C LEU A 28 -4.62 26.14 -3.22
N THR A 29 -4.69 25.35 -4.29
CA THR A 29 -5.33 25.80 -5.53
C THR A 29 -6.84 25.99 -5.35
N LEU A 30 -7.50 25.15 -4.53
CA LEU A 30 -8.90 25.34 -4.15
C LEU A 30 -9.12 26.58 -3.26
N ILE A 31 -8.24 26.85 -2.28
CA ILE A 31 -8.37 28.05 -1.43
C ILE A 31 -8.12 29.34 -2.22
N THR A 32 -7.11 29.37 -3.09
CA THR A 32 -6.80 30.55 -3.91
C THR A 32 -7.87 30.83 -4.95
N THR A 33 -8.43 29.80 -5.61
CA THR A 33 -9.58 29.97 -6.51
C THR A 33 -10.85 30.37 -5.76
N ALA A 34 -11.15 29.79 -4.60
CA ALA A 34 -12.28 30.21 -3.76
C ALA A 34 -12.15 31.67 -3.29
N SER A 35 -10.94 32.12 -2.95
CA SER A 35 -10.66 33.52 -2.60
C SER A 35 -10.90 34.47 -3.78
N LEU A 36 -10.43 34.10 -4.98
CA LEU A 36 -10.65 34.87 -6.21
C LEU A 36 -12.15 34.96 -6.58
N VAL A 37 -12.88 33.84 -6.50
CA VAL A 37 -14.34 33.81 -6.69
C VAL A 37 -15.05 34.68 -5.64
N ASN A 38 -14.59 34.67 -4.39
CA ASN A 38 -15.16 35.52 -3.34
C ASN A 38 -14.94 37.02 -3.60
N THR A 39 -13.78 37.44 -4.14
CA THR A 39 -13.56 38.85 -4.51
C THR A 39 -14.41 39.32 -5.69
N VAL A 40 -15.00 38.41 -6.46
CA VAL A 40 -15.89 38.73 -7.60
C VAL A 40 -17.37 38.64 -7.21
N LEU A 41 -17.74 37.69 -6.33
CA LEU A 41 -19.14 37.37 -6.01
C LEU A 41 -19.58 37.74 -4.58
N HIS A 42 -18.68 38.17 -3.69
CA HIS A 42 -18.95 38.45 -2.27
C HIS A 42 -19.74 37.34 -1.54
N PHE A 43 -19.46 36.08 -1.90
CA PHE A 43 -20.24 34.91 -1.46
C PHE A 43 -19.94 34.46 -0.02
N LEU A 44 -18.77 34.81 0.53
CA LEU A 44 -18.35 34.47 1.89
C LEU A 44 -18.52 35.65 2.85
N PRO A 45 -18.87 35.42 4.13
CA PRO A 45 -19.03 36.50 5.11
C PRO A 45 -17.71 37.24 5.37
N ASN A 46 -17.80 38.51 5.78
CA ASN A 46 -16.66 39.46 5.82
C ASN A 46 -15.43 38.99 6.63
N ASN A 47 -15.58 38.13 7.64
CA ASN A 47 -14.45 37.58 8.42
C ASN A 47 -13.71 36.41 7.74
N SER A 48 -14.18 35.93 6.58
CA SER A 48 -13.64 34.74 5.90
C SER A 48 -12.18 34.87 5.45
N GLY A 49 -11.74 36.07 5.01
CA GLY A 49 -10.40 36.28 4.46
C GLY A 49 -9.27 35.89 5.42
N TYR A 50 -9.43 36.17 6.73
CA TYR A 50 -8.47 35.77 7.76
C TYR A 50 -8.34 34.24 7.88
N ILE A 51 -9.47 33.52 7.80
CA ILE A 51 -9.52 32.06 7.92
C ILE A 51 -8.91 31.41 6.67
N LEU A 52 -9.19 31.94 5.48
CA LEU A 52 -8.58 31.50 4.22
C LEU A 52 -7.05 31.70 4.23
N MET A 53 -6.57 32.83 4.76
CA MET A 53 -5.13 33.13 4.83
C MET A 53 -4.39 32.27 5.85
N LEU A 54 -5.00 31.99 7.01
CA LEU A 54 -4.50 31.03 8.00
C LEU A 54 -4.40 29.62 7.40
N ALA A 55 -5.46 29.16 6.72
CA ALA A 55 -5.49 27.85 6.08
C ALA A 55 -4.45 27.74 4.95
N ALA A 56 -4.26 28.80 4.16
CA ALA A 56 -3.21 28.85 3.15
C ALA A 56 -1.81 28.71 3.78
N CYS A 57 -1.50 29.45 4.86
CA CYS A 57 -0.21 29.33 5.53
C CYS A 57 0.05 27.90 6.07
N GLY A 58 -0.96 27.27 6.66
CA GLY A 58 -0.87 25.88 7.14
C GLY A 58 -0.65 24.87 6.01
N LEU A 59 -1.34 25.01 4.88
CA LEU A 59 -1.14 24.13 3.72
C LEU A 59 0.19 24.37 2.99
N ILE A 60 0.73 25.60 2.99
CA ILE A 60 2.10 25.85 2.47
C ILE A 60 3.11 25.10 3.33
N CYS A 61 3.03 25.22 4.67
CA CYS A 61 3.89 24.45 5.58
C CYS A 61 3.80 22.94 5.33
N ALA A 62 2.58 22.40 5.21
CA ALA A 62 2.34 20.99 4.95
C ALA A 62 2.90 20.53 3.59
N SER A 63 2.73 21.33 2.53
CA SER A 63 3.24 21.02 1.18
C SER A 63 4.76 20.99 1.16
N VAL A 64 5.41 22.02 1.73
CA VAL A 64 6.87 22.16 1.77
C VAL A 64 7.50 21.07 2.65
N SER A 65 6.93 20.83 3.83
CA SER A 65 7.43 19.80 4.74
C SER A 65 7.23 18.39 4.17
N GLY A 66 6.07 18.10 3.58
CA GLY A 66 5.78 16.84 2.90
C GLY A 66 6.78 16.55 1.79
N PHE A 67 6.94 17.50 0.85
CA PHE A 67 7.88 17.40 -0.26
C PHE A 67 9.32 17.13 0.20
N ILE A 68 9.82 17.88 1.19
CA ILE A 68 11.19 17.69 1.71
C ILE A 68 11.33 16.35 2.46
N THR A 69 10.31 15.92 3.20
CA THR A 69 10.34 14.61 3.90
C THR A 69 10.34 13.45 2.90
N GLU A 70 9.51 13.55 1.86
CA GLU A 70 9.38 12.56 0.77
C GLU A 70 10.67 12.48 -0.07
N LEU A 71 11.40 13.59 -0.26
CA LEU A 71 12.73 13.59 -0.87
C LEU A 71 13.83 12.93 0.00
N ILE A 72 13.78 13.07 1.33
CA ILE A 72 14.85 12.57 2.23
C ILE A 72 14.62 11.10 2.62
N LYS A 73 13.36 10.69 2.87
CA LYS A 73 13.00 9.36 3.41
C LYS A 73 12.05 8.56 2.51
N GLY A 74 11.64 9.09 1.35
CA GLY A 74 10.63 8.45 0.52
C GLY A 74 9.25 8.39 1.18
N ARG A 75 8.39 7.52 0.66
CA ARG A 75 6.98 7.40 1.04
C ARG A 75 6.81 6.50 2.27
N GLY A 76 6.56 7.10 3.44
CA GLY A 76 6.32 6.36 4.69
C GLY A 76 5.51 7.14 5.73
N LYS A 77 5.30 6.54 6.91
CA LYS A 77 4.55 7.15 8.04
C LYS A 77 5.09 8.54 8.41
N TYR A 78 6.40 8.74 8.31
CA TYR A 78 7.08 10.01 8.58
C TYR A 78 6.54 11.20 7.78
N VAL A 79 6.11 10.99 6.52
CA VAL A 79 5.61 12.07 5.67
C VAL A 79 4.24 12.56 6.18
N TYR A 80 3.34 11.65 6.55
CA TYR A 80 2.05 12.00 7.18
C TYR A 80 2.24 12.74 8.51
N VAL A 81 3.21 12.31 9.32
CA VAL A 81 3.54 12.96 10.60
C VAL A 81 4.12 14.36 10.35
N SER A 82 5.08 14.52 9.44
CA SER A 82 5.71 15.81 9.16
C SER A 82 4.73 16.82 8.56
N MET A 83 3.91 16.41 7.59
CA MET A 83 2.83 17.23 7.02
C MET A 83 1.84 17.69 8.10
N SER A 84 1.45 16.79 9.01
CA SER A 84 0.50 17.12 10.09
C SER A 84 1.10 18.12 11.09
N VAL A 85 2.34 17.87 11.55
CA VAL A 85 3.05 18.76 12.48
C VAL A 85 3.32 20.12 11.83
N ALA A 86 3.69 20.15 10.56
CA ALA A 86 3.92 21.38 9.81
C ALA A 86 2.64 22.20 9.62
N LEU A 87 1.49 21.56 9.39
CA LEU A 87 0.20 22.26 9.31
C LEU A 87 -0.13 22.97 10.65
N PHE A 88 0.00 22.27 11.78
CA PHE A 88 -0.26 22.84 13.10
C PHE A 88 0.73 23.95 13.48
N ILE A 89 2.03 23.72 13.34
CA ILE A 89 3.05 24.73 13.69
C ILE A 89 2.95 25.93 12.74
N GLY A 90 2.67 25.71 11.45
CA GLY A 90 2.39 26.77 10.48
C GLY A 90 1.22 27.66 10.86
N ALA A 91 0.09 27.06 11.27
CA ALA A 91 -1.07 27.80 11.75
C ALA A 91 -0.73 28.63 13.02
N VAL A 92 0.00 28.06 13.98
CA VAL A 92 0.44 28.78 15.19
C VAL A 92 1.40 29.93 14.84
N SER A 93 2.36 29.72 13.95
CA SER A 93 3.27 30.77 13.47
C SER A 93 2.52 31.91 12.79
N PHE A 94 1.50 31.60 12.00
CA PHE A 94 0.61 32.60 11.38
C PHE A 94 -0.18 33.40 12.44
N LEU A 95 -0.76 32.75 13.46
CA LEU A 95 -1.48 33.43 14.54
C LEU A 95 -0.59 34.44 15.27
N VAL A 96 0.64 34.04 15.62
CA VAL A 96 1.61 34.91 16.31
C VAL A 96 2.06 36.06 15.39
N GLY A 97 2.42 35.76 14.14
CA GLY A 97 2.85 36.76 13.16
C GLY A 97 1.77 37.81 12.87
N TYR A 98 0.54 37.36 12.61
CA TYR A 98 -0.60 38.25 12.35
C TYR A 98 -0.93 39.11 13.58
N GLY A 99 -0.94 38.53 14.78
CA GLY A 99 -1.14 39.26 16.03
C GLY A 99 -0.08 40.36 16.25
N PHE A 100 1.19 40.03 16.02
CA PHE A 100 2.30 40.99 16.11
C PHE A 100 2.17 42.12 15.08
N PHE A 101 1.97 41.81 13.79
CA PHE A 101 1.86 42.81 12.73
C PHE A 101 0.65 43.73 12.94
N ARG A 102 -0.52 43.18 13.31
CA ARG A 102 -1.71 43.97 13.62
C ARG A 102 -1.49 44.97 14.77
N SER A 103 -0.69 44.59 15.76
CA SER A 103 -0.42 45.39 16.97
C SER A 103 0.71 46.41 16.82
N ASN A 104 1.55 46.29 15.78
CA ASN A 104 2.71 47.18 15.57
C ASN A 104 2.59 48.03 14.30
N VAL A 105 2.01 47.50 13.22
CA VAL A 105 1.94 48.18 11.91
C VAL A 105 0.67 49.00 11.75
N ILE A 106 -0.49 48.44 12.13
CA ILE A 106 -1.80 49.10 11.93
C ILE A 106 -2.09 50.14 13.03
N THR A 107 -1.40 50.05 14.17
CA THR A 107 -1.50 50.99 15.30
C THR A 107 -0.25 51.84 15.51
N GLY A 108 0.76 51.72 14.63
CA GLY A 108 2.00 52.48 14.72
C GLY A 108 1.90 53.91 14.14
N PRO A 109 2.74 54.88 14.56
CA PRO A 109 2.60 56.28 14.16
C PRO A 109 2.99 56.61 12.70
N THR A 110 3.48 55.63 11.92
CA THR A 110 4.27 55.89 10.70
C THR A 110 3.80 55.08 9.48
N THR A 111 2.62 55.38 8.95
CA THR A 111 2.12 54.83 7.68
C THR A 111 1.72 55.94 6.68
N ALA A 112 2.69 56.75 6.26
CA ALA A 112 2.55 57.65 5.11
C ALA A 112 2.81 56.89 3.79
N ALA A 113 1.98 55.87 3.51
CA ALA A 113 2.06 55.03 2.33
C ALA A 113 0.66 54.70 1.80
N ILE A 114 0.54 54.37 0.51
CA ILE A 114 -0.74 54.03 -0.14
C ILE A 114 -1.27 52.72 0.47
N PRO A 115 -2.38 52.74 1.24
CA PRO A 115 -2.69 51.68 2.19
C PRO A 115 -2.91 50.31 1.52
N ALA A 116 -3.58 50.29 0.37
CA ALA A 116 -3.88 49.07 -0.39
C ALA A 116 -2.61 48.29 -0.81
N ILE A 117 -1.49 48.98 -1.09
CA ILE A 117 -0.24 48.31 -1.51
C ILE A 117 0.45 47.70 -0.30
N SER A 118 0.54 48.44 0.82
CA SER A 118 1.14 47.95 2.06
C SER A 118 0.41 46.74 2.66
N GLU A 119 -0.92 46.71 2.57
CA GLU A 119 -1.73 45.61 3.11
C GLU A 119 -1.55 44.31 2.31
N ILE A 120 -1.59 44.39 0.97
CA ILE A 120 -1.36 43.23 0.09
C ILE A 120 0.03 42.64 0.30
N ILE A 121 1.08 43.48 0.32
CA ILE A 121 2.46 43.02 0.55
C ILE A 121 2.57 42.35 1.93
N SER A 122 2.05 42.99 2.99
CA SER A 122 2.10 42.44 4.35
C SER A 122 1.42 41.07 4.44
N ASN A 123 0.24 40.93 3.85
CA ASN A 123 -0.52 39.68 3.84
C ASN A 123 0.19 38.55 3.08
N ILE A 124 0.82 38.86 1.94
CA ILE A 124 1.62 37.89 1.17
C ILE A 124 2.86 37.47 1.99
N THR A 125 3.60 38.41 2.57
CA THR A 125 4.78 38.11 3.40
C THR A 125 4.41 37.28 4.63
N LEU A 126 3.33 37.62 5.34
CA LEU A 126 2.83 36.88 6.50
C LEU A 126 2.37 35.45 6.18
N THR A 127 2.05 35.15 4.92
CA THR A 127 1.57 33.82 4.49
C THR A 127 2.71 32.97 3.93
N LEU A 128 3.58 33.55 3.09
CA LEU A 128 4.67 32.82 2.43
C LEU A 128 5.90 32.62 3.33
N LEU A 129 6.31 33.63 4.10
CA LEU A 129 7.56 33.60 4.85
C LEU A 129 7.56 32.53 5.97
N PRO A 130 6.59 32.49 6.91
CA PRO A 130 6.49 31.38 7.85
C PRO A 130 6.16 30.07 7.13
N GLY A 131 5.31 30.11 6.09
CA GLY A 131 4.94 28.96 5.25
C GLY A 131 6.15 28.14 4.77
N LEU A 132 7.08 28.81 4.11
CA LEU A 132 8.30 28.21 3.57
C LEU A 132 9.30 27.83 4.68
N PHE A 133 9.53 28.72 5.64
CA PHE A 133 10.57 28.55 6.66
C PHE A 133 10.24 27.43 7.66
N VAL A 134 9.00 27.40 8.17
CA VAL A 134 8.53 26.36 9.10
C VAL A 134 8.43 25.01 8.39
N GLY A 135 7.89 24.98 7.17
CA GLY A 135 7.84 23.77 6.35
C GLY A 135 9.22 23.16 6.09
N ALA A 136 10.22 24.00 5.77
CA ALA A 136 11.59 23.57 5.52
C ALA A 136 12.27 23.02 6.79
N ILE A 137 12.14 23.70 7.93
CA ILE A 137 12.72 23.24 9.20
C ILE A 137 12.13 21.88 9.63
N ILE A 138 10.81 21.70 9.52
CA ILE A 138 10.15 20.45 9.95
C ILE A 138 10.46 19.31 8.97
N GLY A 139 10.39 19.56 7.65
CA GLY A 139 10.72 18.56 6.64
C GLY A 139 12.18 18.09 6.72
N GLY A 140 13.12 19.04 6.85
CA GLY A 140 14.54 18.71 7.02
C GLY A 140 14.85 18.05 8.37
N GLY A 141 14.22 18.52 9.44
CA GLY A 141 14.39 17.97 10.80
C GLY A 141 14.00 16.50 10.92
N VAL A 142 12.94 16.07 10.25
CA VAL A 142 12.48 14.66 10.23
C VAL A 142 13.49 13.72 9.53
N GLY A 143 14.38 14.26 8.70
CA GLY A 143 15.53 13.54 8.14
C GLY A 143 16.51 13.03 9.20
N PHE A 144 16.67 13.73 10.33
CA PHE A 144 17.59 13.36 11.41
C PHE A 144 17.02 12.34 12.41
N LEU A 145 15.71 12.04 12.35
CA LEU A 145 15.14 10.97 13.17
C LEU A 145 15.73 9.62 12.71
N PRO A 146 16.11 8.70 13.60
CA PRO A 146 16.45 7.35 13.20
C PRO A 146 15.25 6.70 12.49
N GLU A 147 15.54 5.84 11.52
CA GLU A 147 14.53 5.02 10.86
C GLU A 147 14.10 3.90 11.81
N GLU A 148 12.80 3.80 12.10
CA GLU A 148 12.27 2.68 12.88
C GLU A 148 12.57 1.37 12.12
N PRO A 149 13.12 0.34 12.79
CA PRO A 149 13.38 -0.93 12.14
C PRO A 149 12.06 -1.48 11.61
N GLU A 150 11.99 -1.71 10.30
CA GLU A 150 10.77 -2.16 9.64
C GLU A 150 10.34 -3.50 10.24
N TYR A 151 9.26 -3.47 11.04
CA TYR A 151 8.68 -4.67 11.62
C TYR A 151 8.06 -5.49 10.50
N GLN A 152 8.86 -6.39 9.94
CA GLN A 152 8.37 -7.51 9.15
C GLN A 152 7.49 -8.34 10.08
N GLU A 153 6.18 -8.09 10.02
CA GLU A 153 5.18 -9.00 10.56
C GLU A 153 5.49 -10.38 9.94
N PRO A 154 5.85 -11.39 10.75
CA PRO A 154 6.47 -12.60 10.25
C PRO A 154 5.52 -13.23 9.25
N GLU A 155 5.97 -13.30 7.98
CA GLU A 155 5.11 -13.68 6.86
C GLU A 155 4.31 -14.90 7.26
N GLN A 156 2.98 -14.76 7.31
CA GLN A 156 2.09 -15.85 7.68
C GLN A 156 2.21 -16.92 6.61
N THR A 157 3.20 -17.78 6.81
CA THR A 157 3.39 -19.04 6.16
C THR A 157 2.11 -19.79 6.47
N ILE A 158 1.17 -19.73 5.52
CA ILE A 158 -0.02 -20.55 5.54
C ILE A 158 0.52 -21.96 5.61
N GLU A 159 0.46 -22.56 6.81
CA GLU A 159 0.93 -23.90 7.03
C GLU A 159 0.14 -24.77 6.07
N LYS A 160 0.79 -25.21 4.98
CA LYS A 160 0.23 -26.19 4.05
C LYS A 160 -0.12 -27.37 4.93
N PRO A 161 -1.42 -27.59 5.25
CA PRO A 161 -1.83 -28.14 6.53
C PRO A 161 -1.08 -29.44 6.73
N ALA A 162 -0.23 -29.46 7.76
CA ALA A 162 0.90 -30.38 7.85
C ALA A 162 0.37 -31.81 7.76
N LEU A 163 0.49 -32.39 6.55
CA LEU A 163 0.14 -33.77 6.31
C LEU A 163 1.13 -34.56 7.15
N SER A 164 0.63 -35.16 8.23
CA SER A 164 1.40 -36.10 9.02
C SER A 164 2.08 -37.07 8.05
N PRO A 165 3.40 -37.30 8.19
CA PRO A 165 4.20 -37.97 7.15
C PRO A 165 3.66 -39.38 6.81
N ASP A 166 2.85 -39.93 7.70
CA ASP A 166 2.20 -41.24 7.63
C ASP A 166 0.98 -41.30 6.68
N LYS A 167 0.29 -40.19 6.37
CA LYS A 167 -0.89 -40.21 5.48
C LYS A 167 -0.49 -40.03 4.01
N ILE A 168 -0.10 -41.14 3.38
CA ILE A 168 0.28 -41.24 1.96
C ILE A 168 -0.93 -40.93 1.04
N VAL A 169 -1.24 -39.65 0.83
CA VAL A 169 -2.46 -39.20 0.13
C VAL A 169 -2.50 -39.58 -1.36
N GLY A 170 -3.71 -39.98 -1.78
CA GLY A 170 -4.01 -40.30 -3.16
C GLY A 170 -4.49 -39.10 -3.96
N TYR A 171 -4.66 -39.34 -5.25
CA TYR A 171 -5.28 -38.42 -6.18
C TYR A 171 -6.28 -39.21 -7.04
N GLU A 172 -7.27 -38.54 -7.61
CA GLU A 172 -8.12 -39.14 -8.65
C GLU A 172 -8.40 -38.13 -9.76
N LYS A 173 -8.66 -38.64 -10.96
CA LYS A 173 -9.01 -37.82 -12.12
C LYS A 173 -10.54 -37.78 -12.25
N SER A 174 -11.16 -36.68 -11.83
CA SER A 174 -12.56 -36.38 -12.14
C SER A 174 -12.65 -35.35 -13.26
N CYS A 175 -13.72 -35.35 -14.05
CA CYS A 175 -13.89 -34.32 -15.07
C CYS A 175 -14.36 -32.98 -14.50
N ARG A 176 -13.99 -31.87 -15.16
CA ARG A 176 -14.54 -30.54 -14.90
C ARG A 176 -15.96 -30.37 -15.45
N ARG A 177 -16.32 -31.07 -16.55
CA ARG A 177 -17.58 -30.92 -17.29
C ARG A 177 -18.59 -32.06 -17.07
N CYS A 178 -18.16 -33.33 -17.21
CA CYS A 178 -19.03 -34.50 -17.00
C CYS A 178 -19.10 -34.99 -15.53
N GLY A 179 -18.27 -34.46 -14.63
CA GLY A 179 -18.11 -34.91 -13.24
C GLY A 179 -17.45 -36.29 -13.07
N ALA A 180 -17.66 -37.22 -14.01
CA ALA A 180 -17.28 -38.63 -13.92
C ALA A 180 -15.80 -38.87 -13.56
N VAL A 181 -15.58 -39.93 -12.76
CA VAL A 181 -14.25 -40.41 -12.35
C VAL A 181 -13.67 -41.27 -13.46
N MET A 182 -12.50 -40.87 -13.95
CA MET A 182 -11.80 -41.47 -15.08
C MET A 182 -10.56 -42.24 -14.59
N PRO A 183 -10.11 -43.30 -15.31
CA PRO A 183 -8.91 -44.04 -14.93
C PRO A 183 -7.66 -43.17 -14.99
N PHE A 184 -6.60 -43.62 -14.31
CA PHE A 184 -5.41 -42.81 -14.05
C PHE A 184 -4.62 -42.45 -15.30
N ASP A 185 -4.77 -43.24 -16.34
CA ASP A 185 -4.08 -43.08 -17.63
C ASP A 185 -4.81 -42.08 -18.55
N SER A 186 -6.06 -41.71 -18.22
CA SER A 186 -6.87 -40.78 -19.02
C SER A 186 -6.38 -39.33 -18.97
N LEU A 187 -6.51 -38.58 -20.07
CA LEU A 187 -6.22 -37.14 -20.14
C LEU A 187 -7.49 -36.27 -20.20
N TYR A 188 -8.58 -36.81 -20.73
CA TYR A 188 -9.88 -36.14 -20.95
C TYR A 188 -11.04 -37.07 -20.57
N CYS A 189 -12.25 -36.53 -20.34
CA CYS A 189 -13.43 -37.34 -20.05
C CYS A 189 -13.92 -38.10 -21.28
N SER A 190 -13.90 -39.44 -21.22
CA SER A 190 -14.37 -40.32 -22.30
C SER A 190 -15.86 -40.15 -22.64
N LEU A 191 -16.65 -39.56 -21.74
CA LEU A 191 -18.08 -39.29 -21.91
C LEU A 191 -18.40 -37.90 -22.51
N CYS A 192 -17.45 -36.95 -22.54
CA CYS A 192 -17.77 -35.57 -22.99
C CYS A 192 -16.61 -34.73 -23.55
N GLY A 193 -15.41 -35.30 -23.71
CA GLY A 193 -14.18 -34.58 -24.13
C GLY A 193 -13.64 -33.54 -23.13
N GLY A 194 -14.31 -33.34 -21.99
CA GLY A 194 -13.98 -32.29 -21.02
C GLY A 194 -12.68 -32.56 -20.26
N THR A 195 -11.92 -31.50 -19.97
CA THR A 195 -10.66 -31.58 -19.21
C THR A 195 -10.86 -32.13 -17.81
N LEU A 196 -9.79 -32.74 -17.27
CA LEU A 196 -9.80 -33.37 -15.95
C LEU A 196 -9.27 -32.42 -14.86
N LYS A 197 -9.62 -32.74 -13.61
CA LYS A 197 -9.07 -32.14 -12.39
C LYS A 197 -8.55 -33.28 -11.51
N LYS A 198 -7.29 -33.16 -11.06
CA LYS A 198 -6.77 -34.01 -9.98
C LYS A 198 -7.45 -33.58 -8.70
N ARG A 199 -8.37 -34.38 -8.15
CA ARG A 199 -8.77 -34.25 -6.75
C ARG A 199 -7.77 -35.01 -5.89
N ARG A 200 -7.58 -34.62 -4.62
CA ARG A 200 -7.04 -35.56 -3.63
C ARG A 200 -8.09 -36.66 -3.46
N SER A 201 -7.69 -37.89 -3.67
CA SER A 201 -8.45 -39.07 -3.29
C SER A 201 -7.95 -39.48 -1.92
N GLU A 202 -8.83 -39.84 -0.99
CA GLU A 202 -8.42 -40.36 0.32
C GLU A 202 -7.85 -41.78 0.28
N THR A 203 -7.47 -42.23 -0.92
CA THR A 203 -6.67 -43.41 -1.29
C THR A 203 -7.46 -44.64 -1.73
N MET A 204 -6.91 -45.34 -2.73
CA MET A 204 -7.27 -46.67 -3.21
C MET A 204 -6.14 -47.12 -4.13
N LYS A 205 -5.31 -48.13 -3.86
CA LYS A 205 -4.36 -48.65 -4.88
C LYS A 205 -5.05 -49.83 -5.61
N TYR A 206 -4.52 -50.26 -6.77
CA TYR A 206 -4.52 -51.65 -7.28
C TYR A 206 -3.05 -52.02 -7.50
N CYS A 207 -2.79 -53.28 -7.87
CA CYS A 207 -1.43 -53.81 -7.92
C CYS A 207 -1.35 -55.02 -8.89
N ARG A 208 -0.47 -55.06 -9.90
CA ARG A 208 -0.61 -55.77 -11.21
C ARG A 208 -1.03 -57.26 -11.40
N TYR A 209 -1.39 -58.07 -10.38
CA TYR A 209 -1.86 -59.48 -10.60
C TYR A 209 -3.34 -59.74 -10.24
N CYS A 210 -3.65 -60.46 -9.14
CA CYS A 210 -4.83 -61.36 -9.01
C CYS A 210 -6.28 -60.80 -9.01
N GLY A 211 -6.61 -59.59 -9.52
CA GLY A 211 -7.97 -59.00 -9.44
C GLY A 211 -8.17 -57.48 -9.72
N LYS A 212 -8.55 -56.71 -8.70
CA LYS A 212 -9.29 -55.40 -8.70
C LYS A 212 -8.50 -54.07 -9.04
N ARG A 213 -8.99 -52.87 -8.63
CA ARG A 213 -8.87 -51.47 -9.28
C ARG A 213 -7.28 -49.10 -8.23
N LEU A 214 -6.47 -48.19 -8.91
CA LEU A 214 -5.16 -47.61 -8.46
C LEU A 214 -5.02 -46.08 -8.46
N HIS A 215 -4.83 -45.45 -7.29
CA HIS A 215 -5.01 -44.01 -7.02
C HIS A 215 -3.94 -43.31 -6.14
N PHE A 216 -2.96 -43.97 -5.50
CA PHE A 216 -1.99 -43.30 -4.60
C PHE A 216 -0.57 -43.87 -4.66
N LEU A 217 0.47 -43.03 -4.77
CA LEU A 217 1.87 -43.47 -4.93
C LEU A 217 2.45 -44.15 -3.68
N GLY A 218 3.61 -44.80 -3.82
CA GLY A 218 4.31 -45.53 -2.76
C GLY A 218 4.48 -47.02 -3.07
N GLU A 219 5.51 -47.63 -2.50
CA GLU A 219 5.99 -48.99 -2.80
C GLU A 219 5.14 -50.09 -2.14
N PHE A 220 4.12 -49.70 -1.36
CA PHE A 220 3.18 -50.54 -0.60
C PHE A 220 1.71 -50.15 -0.86
N CYS A 221 0.77 -51.07 -0.56
CA CYS A 221 -0.33 -51.34 -1.49
C CYS A 221 -1.53 -52.16 -0.92
N PRO A 222 -2.57 -52.48 -1.73
CA PRO A 222 -3.97 -52.55 -1.28
C PRO A 222 -4.61 -53.94 -1.18
N GLU A 223 -4.11 -54.91 -1.94
CA GLU A 223 -4.87 -56.10 -2.32
C GLU A 223 -3.91 -57.29 -2.57
N CYS A 224 -2.72 -57.26 -1.96
CA CYS A 224 -1.50 -57.92 -2.45
C CYS A 224 -0.54 -58.43 -1.38
N GLY A 225 0.42 -59.28 -1.79
CA GLY A 225 1.47 -59.85 -0.93
C GLY A 225 2.87 -59.99 -1.56
N LYS A 226 3.23 -59.21 -2.59
CA LYS A 226 4.63 -59.11 -3.06
C LYS A 226 4.94 -57.75 -3.70
N GLU A 227 6.20 -57.33 -3.55
CA GLU A 227 6.76 -55.96 -3.61
C GLU A 227 6.26 -55.04 -4.73
N ILE A 228 5.95 -53.80 -4.34
CA ILE A 228 4.71 -53.18 -4.82
C ILE A 228 4.91 -51.86 -5.56
N ASN A 229 5.81 -51.91 -6.53
CA ASN A 229 5.88 -51.00 -7.67
C ASN A 229 5.39 -51.67 -8.99
N ILE A 230 4.09 -51.86 -9.25
CA ILE A 230 2.91 -51.81 -8.38
C ILE A 230 2.12 -53.11 -8.62
N VAL A 231 1.95 -53.98 -7.62
CA VAL A 231 1.96 -55.47 -7.83
C VAL A 231 1.00 -56.36 -6.98
N SER A 232 0.28 -57.30 -7.61
CA SER A 232 -0.44 -58.48 -7.02
C SER A 232 -1.86 -58.42 -6.35
N LYS A 233 -2.90 -57.83 -6.98
CA LYS A 233 -4.36 -57.75 -6.63
C LYS A 233 -5.04 -59.04 -6.02
N PRO A 234 -6.32 -59.04 -5.59
CA PRO A 234 -6.92 -60.14 -4.81
C PRO A 234 -7.91 -60.99 -5.61
N LYS A 235 -7.90 -62.32 -5.40
CA LYS A 235 -8.73 -63.27 -6.15
C LYS A 235 -10.20 -63.21 -5.73
N VAL A 236 -11.11 -63.14 -6.70
CA VAL A 236 -12.52 -63.51 -6.52
C VAL A 236 -12.60 -65.01 -6.68
N PHE A 237 -13.10 -65.71 -5.66
CA PHE A 237 -13.61 -67.06 -5.79
C PHE A 237 -15.13 -67.00 -5.61
N ILE A 238 -15.85 -67.69 -6.48
CA ILE A 238 -17.22 -68.14 -6.23
C ILE A 238 -17.13 -69.66 -6.23
N SER A 239 -17.63 -70.27 -5.17
CA SER A 239 -18.00 -71.68 -5.06
C SER A 239 -19.54 -71.69 -4.99
N ASP A 240 -20.27 -72.40 -5.86
CA ASP A 240 -19.86 -73.31 -6.93
C ASP A 240 -20.52 -72.95 -8.28
#